data_AF-A0A3L7CWD0-F1
#
_entry.id   AF-A0A3L7CWD0-F1
#
_cell.length_a   1.000
_cell.length_b   1.000
_cell.length_c   1.000
_cell.angle_alpha   90.00
_cell.angle_beta   90.00
_cell.angle_gamma   90.00
#
_symmetry.space_group_name_H-M   'P 1'
#
loop_
_entity.id
_entity.type
_entity.pdbx_description
1 polymer ?
#
loop_
_entity_poly.entity_id
_entity_poly.type
_entity_poly.pdbx_seq_one_letter_code
_entity_poly.pdbx_strand_id
1 'polypeptide(L)'
;MGAKNKVIAGEYEGKNVMLIHGAVCIMTGFTKKIELTKENVEEYEVMDETKGKSAVSAVGRGLVGSFLLGPVGLLAGLSAKSKGVYVVAIKFKDGKKSLLEINDKIYAALMKKLF
;
A
#
# COMPACT_ATOMS: atom_id res chain seq x y z
N MET A 1 15.73 -10.57 -4.26
CA MET A 1 14.34 -10.99 -3.99
C MET A 1 13.43 -9.85 -4.43
N GLY A 2 12.44 -10.10 -5.29
CA GLY A 2 11.48 -9.08 -5.74
C GLY A 2 10.37 -8.86 -4.71
N ALA A 3 9.58 -7.79 -4.86
CA ALA A 3 8.42 -7.54 -4.02
C ALA A 3 7.43 -8.71 -4.05
N LYS A 4 6.77 -9.00 -2.93
CA LYS A 4 5.78 -10.09 -2.88
C LYS A 4 4.48 -9.75 -3.61
N ASN A 5 4.23 -8.48 -3.93
CA ASN A 5 3.00 -8.00 -4.58
C ASN A 5 1.76 -8.51 -3.84
N LYS A 6 1.73 -8.27 -2.53
CA LYS A 6 0.67 -8.76 -1.67
C LYS A 6 0.34 -7.74 -0.59
N VAL A 7 -0.85 -7.88 -0.03
CA VAL A 7 -1.21 -7.20 1.20
C VAL A 7 -0.48 -7.91 2.33
N ILE A 8 0.47 -7.21 2.93
CA ILE A 8 1.25 -7.73 4.06
C ILE A 8 0.48 -7.61 5.35
N ALA A 9 -0.51 -6.70 5.43
CA ALA A 9 -1.37 -6.60 6.58
C ALA A 9 -2.63 -5.72 6.41
N GLY A 10 -3.53 -5.79 7.42
CA GLY A 10 -4.81 -5.07 7.46
C GLY A 10 -5.97 -5.95 6.98
N GLU A 11 -7.07 -5.32 6.55
CA GLU A 11 -8.33 -6.05 6.25
C GLU A 11 -8.21 -7.11 5.14
N TYR A 12 -7.23 -6.95 4.25
CA TYR A 12 -6.99 -7.85 3.13
C TYR A 12 -5.67 -8.61 3.28
N GLU A 13 -5.15 -8.81 4.49
CA GLU A 13 -3.89 -9.51 4.74
C GLU A 13 -3.78 -10.84 3.99
N GLY A 14 -2.63 -11.07 3.36
CA GLY A 14 -2.35 -12.29 2.60
C GLY A 14 -2.95 -12.32 1.19
N LYS A 15 -3.72 -11.30 0.77
CA LYS A 15 -4.28 -11.21 -0.58
C LYS A 15 -3.25 -10.70 -1.59
N ASN A 16 -3.30 -11.22 -2.81
CA ASN A 16 -2.41 -10.79 -3.90
C ASN A 16 -2.84 -9.45 -4.46
N VAL A 17 -1.85 -8.63 -4.81
CA VAL A 17 -2.01 -7.32 -5.44
C VAL A 17 -1.46 -7.43 -6.85
N MET A 18 -2.29 -7.18 -7.85
CA MET A 18 -1.90 -7.28 -9.24
C MET A 18 -2.38 -6.10 -10.05
N LEU A 19 -1.64 -5.79 -11.11
CA LEU A 19 -2.03 -4.79 -12.09
C LEU A 19 -2.95 -5.44 -13.13
N ILE A 20 -4.21 -5.00 -13.20
CA ILE A 20 -5.18 -5.45 -14.19
C ILE A 20 -5.58 -4.24 -15.02
N HIS A 21 -5.30 -4.26 -16.33
CA HIS A 21 -5.73 -3.18 -17.24
C HIS A 21 -5.26 -1.77 -16.81
N GLY A 22 -4.09 -1.68 -16.15
CA GLY A 22 -3.54 -0.42 -15.63
C GLY A 22 -4.16 0.06 -14.31
N ALA A 23 -5.12 -0.67 -13.73
CA ALA A 23 -5.61 -0.46 -12.37
C ALA A 23 -4.96 -1.46 -11.41
N VAL A 24 -4.63 -1.00 -10.20
CA VAL A 24 -4.10 -1.89 -9.16
C VAL A 24 -5.26 -2.53 -8.42
N CYS A 25 -5.30 -3.85 -8.41
CA CYS A 25 -6.41 -4.63 -7.87
C CYS A 25 -5.93 -5.59 -6.78
N ILE A 26 -6.64 -5.63 -5.66
CA ILE A 26 -6.47 -6.62 -4.60
C ILE A 26 -7.41 -7.79 -4.90
N MET A 27 -6.85 -8.98 -5.10
CA MET A 27 -7.60 -10.21 -5.34
C MET A 27 -8.08 -10.78 -4.00
N THR A 28 -9.32 -10.47 -3.61
CA THR A 28 -9.89 -10.94 -2.35
C THR A 28 -10.48 -12.35 -2.45
N GLY A 29 -10.85 -12.80 -3.65
CA GLY A 29 -11.30 -14.16 -3.95
C GLY A 29 -11.12 -14.55 -5.42
N PHE A 30 -11.66 -15.70 -5.82
CA PHE A 30 -11.53 -16.23 -7.19
C PHE A 30 -12.24 -15.35 -8.24
N THR A 31 -13.35 -14.71 -7.85
CA THR A 31 -14.15 -13.80 -8.69
C THR A 31 -14.26 -12.38 -8.12
N LYS A 32 -13.75 -12.15 -6.90
CA LYS A 32 -13.83 -10.86 -6.21
C LYS A 32 -12.48 -10.15 -6.25
N LYS A 33 -12.49 -8.93 -6.80
CA LYS A 33 -11.35 -8.03 -6.85
C LYS A 33 -11.76 -6.65 -6.36
N ILE A 34 -10.85 -5.97 -5.68
CA ILE A 34 -11.04 -4.59 -5.23
C ILE A 34 -10.07 -3.72 -6.00
N GLU A 35 -10.60 -2.80 -6.78
CA GLU A 35 -9.79 -1.87 -7.58
C GLU A 35 -9.44 -0.64 -6.74
N LEU A 36 -8.16 -0.31 -6.69
CA LEU A 36 -7.62 0.84 -5.97
C LEU A 36 -7.66 2.07 -6.88
N THR A 37 -8.73 2.85 -6.73
CA THR A 37 -8.97 4.10 -7.47
C THR A 37 -9.28 5.23 -6.50
N LYS A 38 -9.22 6.49 -6.96
CA LYS A 38 -9.64 7.68 -6.17
C LYS A 38 -11.08 7.60 -5.63
N GLU A 39 -11.91 6.74 -6.22
CA GLU A 39 -13.29 6.55 -5.77
C GLU A 39 -13.35 5.71 -4.50
N ASN A 40 -12.52 4.67 -4.39
CA ASN A 40 -12.50 3.74 -3.25
C ASN A 40 -11.45 4.11 -2.19
N VAL A 41 -10.35 4.73 -2.60
CA VAL A 41 -9.25 5.15 -1.74
C VAL A 41 -9.55 6.54 -1.19
N GLU A 42 -9.55 6.66 0.14
CA GLU A 42 -9.70 7.93 0.85
C GLU A 42 -8.34 8.58 1.07
N GLU A 43 -7.40 7.80 1.61
CA GLU A 43 -6.05 8.25 1.93
C GLU A 43 -5.07 7.15 1.53
N TYR A 44 -3.89 7.53 1.07
CA TYR A 44 -2.80 6.59 0.84
C TYR A 44 -1.49 7.22 1.33
N GLU A 45 -0.57 6.39 1.79
CA GLU A 45 0.69 6.82 2.35
C GLU A 45 1.79 5.82 1.97
N VAL A 46 2.90 6.34 1.48
CA VAL A 46 4.03 5.53 1.02
C VAL A 46 5.07 5.53 2.13
N MET A 47 5.35 4.34 2.67
CA MET A 47 6.38 4.13 3.66
C MET A 47 7.72 3.97 2.93
N ASP A 48 8.32 5.10 2.54
CA ASP A 48 9.66 5.12 1.97
C ASP A 48 10.69 5.43 3.08
N GLU A 49 11.52 4.44 3.42
CA GLU A 49 12.62 4.61 4.39
C GLU A 49 13.87 5.26 3.76
N THR A 50 13.83 5.57 2.45
CA THR A 50 14.96 6.12 1.71
C THR A 50 15.02 7.62 1.90
N LYS A 51 15.56 8.03 3.06
CA LYS A 51 16.28 9.27 3.27
C LYS A 51 15.80 10.49 2.47
N GLY A 52 15.01 11.33 3.14
CA GLY A 52 15.15 12.77 3.04
C GLY A 52 14.51 13.42 1.82
N LYS A 53 13.45 14.16 2.13
CA LYS A 53 12.78 15.19 1.32
C LYS A 53 11.74 14.69 0.33
N SER A 54 10.58 15.32 0.50
CA SER A 54 9.52 15.56 -0.48
C SER A 54 8.38 14.55 -0.46
N ALA A 55 7.23 15.07 -0.02
CA ALA A 55 5.88 14.50 -0.10
C ALA A 55 5.41 13.56 1.01
N VAL A 56 5.89 13.73 2.25
CA VAL A 56 5.00 13.58 3.42
C VAL A 56 4.03 14.77 3.37
N SER A 57 3.01 14.67 2.50
CA SER A 57 1.88 15.59 2.52
C SER A 57 1.30 15.56 3.94
N ALA A 58 1.00 16.72 4.49
CA ALA A 58 0.64 16.98 5.89
C ALA A 58 -0.56 16.17 6.46
N VAL A 59 -1.10 15.23 5.69
CA VAL A 59 -2.14 14.24 6.03
C VAL A 59 -1.57 12.99 6.72
N GLY A 60 -0.25 12.72 6.60
CA GLY A 60 0.36 11.43 6.95
C GLY A 60 0.62 11.09 8.42
N ARG A 61 0.49 12.04 9.36
CA ARG A 61 0.87 11.77 10.77
C ARG A 61 -0.07 10.82 11.51
N GLY A 62 -1.31 10.64 11.03
CA GLY A 62 -2.30 9.78 11.67
C GLY A 62 -2.20 8.30 11.28
N LEU A 63 -1.95 8.00 10.01
CA LEU A 63 -1.95 6.63 9.50
C LEU A 63 -0.62 5.93 9.74
N VAL A 64 0.50 6.51 9.27
CA VAL A 64 1.83 5.97 9.54
C VAL A 64 2.11 5.90 11.04
N GLY A 65 1.69 6.88 11.85
CA GLY A 65 1.83 6.79 13.31
C GLY A 65 1.08 5.60 13.90
N SER A 66 -0.18 5.41 13.53
CA SER A 66 -0.98 4.29 14.04
C SER A 66 -0.52 2.93 13.50
N PHE A 67 0.01 2.89 12.28
CA PHE A 67 0.53 1.66 11.71
C PHE A 67 1.89 1.31 12.31
N LEU A 68 2.86 2.24 12.32
CA LEU A 68 4.20 2.09 12.94
C LEU A 68 4.13 1.67 14.41
N LEU A 69 3.16 2.17 15.16
CA LEU A 69 2.98 1.83 16.58
C LEU A 69 2.19 0.52 16.81
N GLY A 70 1.60 -0.05 15.75
CA GLY A 70 0.97 -1.37 15.79
C GLY A 70 1.94 -2.50 15.39
N PRO A 71 1.59 -3.77 15.66
CA PRO A 71 2.36 -4.94 15.16
C PRO A 71 2.56 -4.88 13.64
N VAL A 72 1.66 -4.17 12.99
CA VAL A 72 1.57 -4.02 11.56
C VAL A 72 2.64 -3.10 10.96
N GLY A 73 2.99 -2.01 11.63
CA GLY A 73 4.08 -1.15 11.19
C GLY A 73 5.44 -1.59 11.70
N LEU A 74 5.47 -2.45 12.73
CA LEU A 74 6.65 -3.27 12.99
C LEU A 74 6.95 -4.17 11.78
N LEU A 75 5.94 -4.81 11.16
CA LEU A 75 6.15 -5.59 9.92
C LEU A 75 6.59 -4.73 8.75
N ALA A 76 6.08 -3.50 8.63
CA ALA A 76 6.54 -2.56 7.60
C ALA A 76 8.00 -2.10 7.84
N GLY A 77 8.38 -1.80 9.09
CA GLY A 77 9.75 -1.43 9.45
C GLY A 77 10.74 -2.61 9.45
N LEU A 78 10.24 -3.84 9.64
CA LEU A 78 11.01 -5.07 9.47
C LEU A 78 11.05 -5.54 8.03
N SER A 79 10.15 -5.06 7.15
CA SER A 79 10.27 -5.20 5.70
C SER A 79 11.35 -4.23 5.19
N ALA A 80 12.54 -4.43 5.76
CA ALA A 80 13.72 -3.64 5.56
C ALA A 80 14.13 -3.73 4.09
N LYS A 81 14.07 -2.57 3.42
CA LYS A 81 15.07 -2.15 2.43
C LYS A 81 15.39 -3.20 1.36
N SER A 82 14.37 -3.66 0.65
CA SER A 82 14.59 -4.34 -0.64
C SER A 82 14.44 -3.32 -1.76
N LYS A 83 15.53 -3.08 -2.51
CA LYS A 83 15.55 -2.14 -3.64
C LYS A 83 14.46 -2.53 -4.65
N GLY A 84 13.50 -1.64 -4.89
CA GLY A 84 12.36 -1.89 -5.78
C GLY A 84 11.13 -2.52 -5.11
N VAL A 85 11.08 -2.57 -3.78
CA VAL A 85 9.92 -2.93 -2.99
C VAL A 85 9.39 -1.68 -2.29
N TYR A 86 8.11 -1.39 -2.49
CA TYR A 86 7.40 -0.25 -1.93
C TYR A 86 6.31 -0.74 -0.99
N VAL A 87 6.24 -0.14 0.18
CA VAL A 87 5.26 -0.45 1.21
C VAL A 87 4.28 0.72 1.26
N VAL A 88 3.03 0.49 0.88
CA VAL A 88 1.99 1.53 0.76
C VAL A 88 0.84 1.21 1.70
N ALA A 89 0.56 2.13 2.62
CA ALA A 89 -0.65 2.13 3.42
C ALA A 89 -1.79 2.78 2.66
N ILE A 90 -2.94 2.13 2.65
CA ILE A 90 -4.14 2.62 2.00
C ILE A 90 -5.27 2.56 3.00
N LYS A 91 -5.99 3.67 3.10
CA LYS A 91 -7.26 3.78 3.80
C LYS A 91 -8.36 3.92 2.77
N PHE A 92 -9.32 3.03 2.84
CA PHE A 92 -10.51 3.05 2.01
C PHE A 92 -11.54 4.00 2.60
N LYS A 93 -12.42 4.56 1.76
CA LYS A 93 -13.56 5.39 2.22
C LYS A 93 -14.53 4.63 3.15
N ASP A 94 -14.50 3.31 3.10
CA ASP A 94 -15.25 2.42 3.99
C ASP A 94 -14.63 2.36 5.42
N GLY A 95 -13.59 3.15 5.71
CA GLY A 95 -12.87 3.16 6.98
C GLY A 95 -11.84 2.03 7.15
N LYS A 96 -11.87 1.03 6.26
CA LYS A 96 -10.91 -0.08 6.23
C LYS A 96 -9.51 0.40 5.91
N LYS A 97 -8.50 -0.29 6.46
CA LYS A 97 -7.08 0.00 6.24
C LYS A 97 -6.36 -1.24 5.76
N SER A 98 -5.43 -1.09 4.83
CA SER A 98 -4.61 -2.19 4.33
C SER A 98 -3.24 -1.71 3.94
N LEU A 99 -2.27 -2.61 4.07
CA LEU A 99 -0.88 -2.31 3.80
C LEU A 99 -0.30 -3.27 2.78
N LEU A 100 0.15 -2.68 1.68
CA LEU A 100 0.49 -3.35 0.45
C LEU A 100 2.00 -3.30 0.27
N GLU A 101 2.61 -4.45 0.03
CA GLU A 101 3.99 -4.57 -0.41
C GLU A 101 3.98 -4.85 -1.91
N ILE A 102 4.39 -3.88 -2.71
CA ILE A 102 4.30 -3.89 -4.16
C ILE A 102 5.63 -3.51 -4.81
N ASN A 103 5.86 -3.95 -6.04
CA ASN A 103 7.03 -3.52 -6.80
C ASN A 103 6.85 -2.14 -7.44
N ASP A 104 7.94 -1.60 -7.97
CA ASP A 104 8.00 -0.32 -8.69
C ASP A 104 6.92 -0.19 -9.80
N LYS A 105 6.70 -1.27 -10.57
CA LYS A 105 5.71 -1.27 -11.67
C LYS A 105 4.29 -1.03 -11.17
N ILE A 106 3.89 -1.75 -10.12
CA ILE A 106 2.55 -1.61 -9.53
C ILE A 106 2.45 -0.27 -8.81
N TYR A 107 3.51 0.17 -8.13
CA TYR A 107 3.57 1.47 -7.46
C TYR A 107 3.36 2.63 -8.44
N ALA A 108 4.09 2.63 -9.56
CA ALA A 108 3.95 3.66 -10.59
C ALA A 108 2.54 3.70 -11.19
N ALA A 109 1.90 2.54 -11.37
CA ALA A 109 0.52 2.47 -11.83
C ALA A 109 -0.49 2.93 -10.76
N LEU A 110 -0.24 2.62 -9.49
CA LEU A 110 -1.06 3.08 -8.37
C LEU A 110 -1.06 4.60 -8.31
N MET A 111 0.12 5.22 -8.36
CA MET A 111 0.26 6.68 -8.36
C MET A 111 -0.47 7.31 -9.54
N LYS A 112 -0.39 6.74 -10.76
CA LYS A 112 -1.14 7.22 -11.94
C LYS A 112 -2.66 7.07 -11.84
N LYS A 113 -3.16 6.23 -10.94
CA LYS A 113 -4.61 6.04 -10.72
C LYS A 113 -5.11 6.87 -9.54
N LEU A 114 -4.25 7.15 -8.56
CA LEU A 114 -4.54 7.97 -7.39
C LEU A 114 -4.22 9.46 -7.59
N PHE A 115 -3.46 9.83 -8.62
CA PHE A 115 -3.22 11.20 -9.10
C PHE A 115 -3.61 11.34 -10.56
#